data_AF-A0A6L5K184-F1
#
_entry.id   AF-A0A6L5K184-F1
#
_cell.length_a   1.000
_cell.length_b   1.000
_cell.length_c   1.000
_cell.angle_alpha   90.00
_cell.angle_beta   90.00
_cell.angle_gamma   90.00
#
_symmetry.space_group_name_H-M   'P 1'
#
loop_
_entity.id
_entity.type
_entity.pdbx_description
1 polymer ?
#
loop_
_entity_poly.entity_id
_entity_poly.type
_entity_poly.pdbx_seq_one_letter_code
_entity_poly.pdbx_strand_id
1 'polypeptide(L)'
;MALLLLLLWAAASAVAQTALSAQEFAPEAPRAAAVTPLGPQPGQCALFREGGQGYVLKAPTYWLRGTLTEVRRERRHAGLCPAQEKPPSRLSPEDWARYAAALPCVRRANDEREVDVWRVTLRVEAWETPWTRAHGASGWLYRGQFLDQPLREGALLDLDAAWLEACEPR
;
A
#
# COMPACT_ATOMS: atom_id res chain seq x y z
N MET A 1 -66.00 -20.81 -65.11
CA MET A 1 -64.85 -19.88 -65.21
C MET A 1 -63.74 -20.37 -64.28
N ALA A 2 -62.49 -20.32 -64.75
CA ALA A 2 -61.23 -20.83 -64.16
C ALA A 2 -60.93 -22.32 -64.47
N LEU A 3 -60.43 -22.63 -65.67
CA LEU A 3 -59.03 -22.68 -66.14
C LEU A 3 -58.22 -23.90 -65.65
N LEU A 4 -58.09 -24.88 -66.55
CA LEU A 4 -56.94 -25.78 -66.66
C LEU A 4 -55.69 -24.95 -67.04
N LEU A 5 -54.52 -25.30 -66.51
CA LEU A 5 -53.32 -25.61 -67.32
C LEU A 5 -52.15 -26.08 -66.44
N LEU A 6 -51.63 -27.24 -66.85
CA LEU A 6 -50.53 -27.99 -66.27
C LEU A 6 -49.18 -27.52 -66.85
N LEU A 7 -48.17 -27.56 -65.96
CA LEU A 7 -46.75 -27.90 -66.18
C LEU A 7 -45.91 -27.07 -67.15
N LEU A 8 -44.79 -26.52 -66.64
CA LEU A 8 -43.45 -26.75 -67.22
C LEU A 8 -42.36 -26.27 -66.24
N TRP A 9 -41.34 -27.12 -66.13
CA TRP A 9 -40.18 -27.03 -65.25
C TRP A 9 -39.27 -25.84 -65.52
N ALA A 10 -38.60 -25.33 -64.47
CA ALA A 10 -37.22 -24.87 -64.58
C ALA A 10 -36.51 -25.08 -63.23
N ALA A 11 -35.58 -26.03 -63.23
CA ALA A 11 -34.64 -26.26 -62.15
C ALA A 11 -33.66 -25.08 -62.05
N ALA A 12 -33.46 -24.54 -60.85
CA ALA A 12 -32.37 -23.64 -60.55
C ALA A 12 -31.66 -24.13 -59.28
N SER A 13 -30.58 -24.87 -59.48
CA SER A 13 -29.67 -25.34 -58.44
C SER A 13 -28.92 -24.15 -57.84
N ALA A 14 -29.23 -23.79 -56.60
CA ALA A 14 -28.46 -22.81 -55.85
C ALA A 14 -27.30 -23.52 -55.14
N VAL A 15 -26.09 -23.34 -55.66
CA VAL A 15 -24.84 -23.79 -55.02
C VAL A 15 -24.56 -22.85 -53.85
N ALA A 16 -24.65 -23.36 -52.62
CA ALA A 16 -24.26 -22.62 -51.42
C ALA A 16 -22.73 -22.49 -51.37
N GLN A 17 -22.24 -21.25 -51.42
CA GLN A 17 -20.82 -20.95 -51.27
C GLN A 17 -20.46 -20.94 -49.78
N THR A 18 -19.57 -21.84 -49.36
CA THR A 18 -18.91 -21.79 -48.06
C THR A 18 -17.92 -20.64 -48.03
N ALA A 19 -18.26 -19.55 -47.32
CA ALA A 19 -17.33 -18.49 -46.99
C ALA A 19 -16.33 -19.01 -45.94
N LEU A 20 -15.10 -19.28 -46.37
CA LEU A 20 -13.98 -19.60 -45.50
C LEU A 20 -13.56 -18.32 -44.78
N SER A 21 -13.88 -18.22 -43.48
CA SER A 21 -13.43 -17.11 -42.64
C SER A 21 -11.93 -17.26 -42.39
N ALA A 22 -11.12 -16.43 -43.05
CA ALA A 22 -9.74 -16.23 -42.66
C ALA A 22 -9.73 -15.51 -41.30
N GLN A 23 -9.47 -16.27 -40.25
CA GLN A 23 -9.21 -15.72 -38.93
C GLN A 23 -7.79 -15.15 -39.00
N GLU A 24 -7.68 -13.85 -39.22
CA GLU A 24 -6.42 -13.12 -39.15
C GLU A 24 -5.93 -13.22 -37.70
N PHE A 25 -4.95 -14.09 -37.45
CA PHE A 25 -4.27 -14.18 -36.17
C PHE A 25 -3.48 -12.88 -35.97
N ALA A 26 -4.12 -11.88 -35.35
CA ALA A 26 -3.42 -10.70 -34.90
C ALA A 26 -2.35 -11.14 -33.87
N PRO A 27 -1.08 -10.76 -34.04
CA PRO A 27 -0.07 -11.05 -33.04
C PRO A 27 -0.44 -10.33 -31.74
N GLU A 28 -0.60 -11.10 -30.66
CA GLU A 28 -0.84 -10.55 -29.33
C GLU A 28 0.38 -9.68 -28.96
N ALA A 29 0.15 -8.37 -28.85
CA ALA A 29 1.19 -7.42 -28.47
C ALA A 29 1.80 -7.89 -27.13
N PRO A 30 3.13 -7.93 -27.00
CA PRO A 30 3.76 -8.37 -25.76
C PRO A 30 3.25 -7.49 -24.63
N ARG A 31 2.57 -8.12 -23.67
CA ARG A 31 2.15 -7.48 -22.42
C ARG A 31 3.42 -6.88 -21.83
N ALA A 32 3.53 -5.55 -21.81
CA ALA A 32 4.66 -4.88 -21.20
C ALA A 32 4.79 -5.43 -19.78
N ALA A 33 5.91 -6.08 -19.48
CA ALA A 33 6.18 -6.56 -18.15
C ALA A 33 6.05 -5.35 -17.22
N ALA A 34 5.10 -5.41 -16.29
CA ALA A 34 4.88 -4.33 -15.34
C ALA A 34 6.21 -4.12 -14.61
N VAL A 35 6.82 -2.95 -14.80
CA VAL A 35 8.03 -2.58 -14.07
C VAL A 35 7.60 -2.41 -12.62
N THR A 36 7.99 -3.35 -11.76
CA THR A 36 7.81 -3.20 -10.32
C THR A 36 8.64 -2.01 -9.87
N PRO A 37 8.02 -0.94 -9.32
CA PRO A 37 8.76 0.21 -8.85
C PRO A 37 9.75 -0.19 -7.74
N LEU A 38 10.97 0.33 -7.79
CA LEU A 38 12.04 0.06 -6.82
C LEU A 38 11.88 0.82 -5.48
N GLY A 39 10.69 1.38 -5.21
CA GLY A 39 10.43 2.21 -4.04
C GLY A 39 8.96 2.65 -3.95
N PRO A 40 8.58 3.35 -2.87
CA PRO A 40 7.22 3.82 -2.68
C PRO A 40 6.79 4.74 -3.84
N GLN A 41 5.51 4.69 -4.20
CA GLN A 41 4.91 5.52 -5.24
C GLN A 41 3.65 6.21 -4.73
N PRO A 42 3.38 7.46 -5.15
CA PRO A 42 2.07 8.06 -4.94
C PRO A 42 0.94 7.16 -5.49
N GLY A 43 -0.19 7.13 -4.79
CA GLY A 43 -1.33 6.28 -5.10
C GLY A 43 -1.24 4.86 -4.53
N GLN A 44 -0.10 4.44 -3.98
CA GLN A 44 0.00 3.15 -3.31
C GLN A 44 -0.69 3.17 -1.95
N CYS A 45 -1.36 2.06 -1.63
CA CYS A 45 -1.85 1.80 -0.28
C CYS A 45 -0.67 1.42 0.62
N ALA A 46 -0.59 2.06 1.78
CA ALA A 46 0.44 1.83 2.76
C ALA A 46 -0.18 1.61 4.15
N LEU A 47 0.51 0.79 4.95
CA LEU A 47 0.07 0.37 6.27
C LEU A 47 1.21 0.53 7.27
N PHE A 48 0.97 1.31 8.33
CA PHE A 48 1.78 1.20 9.54
C PHE A 48 1.16 0.14 10.45
N ARG A 49 1.98 -0.74 11.03
CA ARG A 49 1.52 -1.81 11.91
C ARG A 49 2.37 -1.87 13.17
N GLU A 50 1.72 -2.01 14.32
CA GLU A 50 2.41 -2.33 15.58
C GLU A 50 1.68 -3.47 16.32
N GLY A 51 2.42 -4.21 17.15
CA GLY A 51 1.88 -5.38 17.84
C GLY A 51 1.94 -6.66 17.00
N GLY A 52 1.06 -7.61 17.26
CA GLY A 52 0.99 -8.88 16.53
C GLY A 52 2.10 -9.90 16.82
N GLN A 53 3.08 -9.53 17.67
CA GLN A 53 4.17 -10.40 18.05
C GLN A 53 3.74 -11.46 19.06
N GLY A 54 4.44 -12.61 19.09
CA GLY A 54 4.21 -13.70 20.04
C GLY A 54 3.98 -15.05 19.35
N TYR A 55 4.66 -16.09 19.84
CA TYR A 55 4.58 -17.45 19.25
C TYR A 55 3.43 -18.30 19.82
N VAL A 56 3.05 -18.08 21.09
CA VAL A 56 2.02 -18.89 21.79
C VAL A 56 0.72 -18.12 21.97
N LEU A 57 0.80 -16.88 22.45
CA LEU A 57 -0.31 -15.93 22.49
C LEU A 57 0.08 -14.73 21.63
N LYS A 58 -0.57 -14.56 20.47
CA LYS A 58 -0.34 -13.39 19.62
C LYS A 58 -0.91 -12.15 20.31
N ALA A 59 -0.07 -11.14 20.51
CA ALA A 59 -0.53 -9.84 20.96
C ALA A 59 -1.53 -9.25 19.95
N PRO A 60 -2.46 -8.39 20.38
CA PRO A 60 -3.28 -7.62 19.45
C PRO A 60 -2.42 -6.86 18.44
N THR A 61 -2.95 -6.70 17.23
CA THR A 61 -2.29 -5.95 16.15
C THR A 61 -3.06 -4.67 15.92
N TYR A 62 -2.38 -3.54 16.00
CA TYR A 62 -2.91 -2.23 15.70
C TYR A 62 -2.30 -1.69 14.43
N TRP A 63 -3.04 -0.83 13.74
CA TRP A 63 -2.66 -0.44 12.40
C TRP A 63 -3.20 0.93 12.02
N LEU A 64 -2.51 1.58 11.08
CA LEU A 64 -2.91 2.81 10.43
C LEU A 64 -2.75 2.60 8.93
N ARG A 65 -3.83 2.80 8.18
CA ARG A 65 -3.90 2.62 6.74
C ARG A 65 -4.14 3.96 6.05
N GLY A 66 -3.52 4.13 4.90
CA GLY A 66 -3.78 5.25 4.03
C GLY A 66 -3.26 5.04 2.61
N THR A 67 -3.39 6.10 1.82
CA THR A 67 -2.82 6.19 0.48
C THR A 67 -1.70 7.21 0.45
N LEU A 68 -0.57 6.87 -0.17
CA LEU A 68 0.56 7.79 -0.36
C LEU A 68 0.15 8.89 -1.34
N THR A 69 0.29 10.16 -0.95
CA THR A 69 -0.02 11.30 -1.81
C THR A 69 1.22 11.96 -2.38
N GLU A 70 2.35 11.86 -1.66
CA GLU A 70 3.63 12.41 -2.05
C GLU A 70 4.75 11.47 -1.62
N VAL A 71 5.79 11.38 -2.44
CA VAL A 71 6.99 10.59 -2.16
C VAL A 71 8.19 11.44 -2.55
N ARG A 72 9.16 11.55 -1.63
CA ARG A 72 10.39 12.30 -1.85
C ARG A 72 11.58 11.56 -1.25
N ARG A 73 12.75 11.74 -1.86
CA ARG A 73 14.01 11.20 -1.35
C ARG A 73 14.76 12.32 -0.65
N GLU A 74 15.19 12.06 0.58
CA GLU A 74 15.94 13.00 1.39
C GLU A 74 17.22 12.34 1.88
N ARG A 75 18.25 13.16 2.04
CA ARG A 75 19.50 12.75 2.69
C ARG A 75 19.48 13.30 4.11
N ARG A 76 19.61 12.41 5.09
CA ARG A 76 19.56 12.74 6.52
C ARG A 76 20.78 12.18 7.24
N HIS A 77 21.28 12.93 8.21
CA HIS A 77 22.29 12.44 9.13
C HIS A 77 21.68 11.45 10.12
N ALA A 78 22.10 10.19 10.08
CA ALA A 78 21.77 9.20 11.08
C ALA A 78 22.67 9.37 12.31
N GLY A 79 22.31 10.32 13.17
CA GLY A 79 22.99 10.59 14.44
C GLY A 79 22.66 9.59 15.55
N LEU A 80 23.10 9.86 16.78
CA LEU A 80 22.78 9.01 17.93
C LEU A 80 21.28 9.01 18.25
N CYS A 81 20.74 7.82 18.54
CA CYS A 81 19.37 7.68 19.01
C CYS A 81 19.18 8.38 20.37
N PRO A 82 18.07 9.11 20.57
CA PRO A 82 17.78 9.74 21.87
C PRO A 82 17.78 8.71 22.99
N ALA A 83 18.41 9.05 24.12
CA ALA A 83 18.36 8.22 25.32
C ALA A 83 16.93 8.13 25.83
N GLN A 84 16.42 6.90 26.01
CA GLN A 84 15.13 6.67 26.64
C GLN A 84 15.34 6.53 28.15
N GLU A 85 15.25 7.64 28.87
CA GLU A 85 15.43 7.68 30.33
C GLU A 85 14.24 7.06 31.08
N LYS A 86 13.07 7.03 30.43
CA LYS A 86 11.83 6.48 30.98
C LYS A 86 11.65 5.03 30.53
N PRO A 87 11.14 4.14 31.39
CA PRO A 87 10.71 2.82 30.95
C PRO A 87 9.56 2.96 29.93
N PRO A 88 9.41 2.02 28.97
CA PRO A 88 8.40 2.12 27.91
C PRO A 88 6.98 2.39 28.40
N SER A 89 6.61 1.84 29.57
CA SER A 89 5.29 2.04 30.19
C SER A 89 4.98 3.50 30.57
N ARG A 90 6.01 4.33 30.76
CA ARG A 90 5.91 5.74 31.18
C ARG A 90 6.13 6.75 30.04
N LEU A 91 6.49 6.29 28.84
CA LEU A 91 6.66 7.19 27.69
C LEU A 91 5.34 7.83 27.29
N SER A 92 5.33 9.14 27.10
CA SER A 92 4.21 9.90 26.55
C SER A 92 4.20 9.81 25.02
N PRO A 93 3.08 10.17 24.36
CA PRO A 93 3.05 10.34 22.91
C PRO A 93 4.13 11.29 22.37
N GLU A 94 4.42 12.37 23.09
CA GLU A 94 5.48 13.32 22.75
C GLU A 94 6.89 12.70 22.87
N ASP A 95 7.12 11.85 23.87
CA ASP A 95 8.40 11.13 24.01
C ASP A 95 8.63 10.22 22.78
N TRP A 96 7.57 9.55 22.31
CA TRP A 96 7.63 8.73 21.08
C TRP A 96 7.80 9.58 19.82
N ALA A 97 7.12 10.73 19.73
CA ALA A 97 7.27 11.65 18.60
C ALA A 97 8.73 12.14 18.47
N ARG A 98 9.36 12.50 19.60
CA ARG A 98 10.77 12.90 19.63
C ARG A 98 11.70 11.77 19.18
N TYR A 99 11.44 10.54 19.64
CA TYR A 99 12.20 9.38 19.21
C TYR A 99 12.03 9.10 17.71
N ALA A 100 10.79 9.13 17.21
CA ALA A 100 10.47 8.91 15.80
C ALA A 100 11.09 9.97 14.89
N ALA A 101 11.11 11.24 15.29
CA ALA A 101 11.73 12.33 14.54
C ALA A 101 13.26 12.17 14.38
N ALA A 102 13.90 11.51 15.34
CA ALA A 102 15.32 11.21 15.30
C ALA A 102 15.67 10.02 14.39
N LEU A 103 14.69 9.21 13.97
CA LEU A 103 14.95 8.09 13.07
C LEU A 103 15.17 8.58 11.62
N PRO A 104 16.08 7.93 10.86
CA PRO A 104 16.96 6.84 11.28
C PRO A 104 18.09 7.34 12.19
N CYS A 105 18.43 6.56 13.21
CA CYS A 105 19.50 6.88 14.16
C CYS A 105 20.35 5.64 14.47
N VAL A 106 21.53 5.86 15.03
CA VAL A 106 22.49 4.82 15.40
C VAL A 106 22.72 4.75 16.91
N ARG A 107 23.23 3.62 17.40
CA ARG A 107 23.49 3.41 18.84
C ARG A 107 24.89 3.83 19.28
N ARG A 108 25.84 3.96 18.36
CA ARG A 108 27.24 4.30 18.64
C ARG A 108 27.68 5.44 17.74
N ALA A 109 28.46 6.36 18.28
CA ALA A 109 28.93 7.54 17.54
C ALA A 109 29.75 7.17 16.29
N ASN A 110 30.49 6.06 16.36
CA ASN A 110 31.29 5.59 15.21
C ASN A 110 30.45 5.06 14.04
N ASP A 111 29.16 4.81 14.24
CA ASP A 111 28.25 4.33 13.19
C ASP A 111 27.48 5.47 12.52
N GLU A 112 27.66 6.72 12.98
CA GLU A 112 26.99 7.91 12.46
C GLU A 112 27.37 8.16 11.00
N ARG A 113 26.38 8.48 10.17
CA ARG A 113 26.56 8.64 8.72
C ARG A 113 25.38 9.33 8.07
N GLU A 114 25.60 9.93 6.92
CA GLU A 114 24.53 10.33 6.01
C GLU A 114 23.86 9.09 5.41
N VAL A 115 22.53 9.10 5.39
CA VAL A 115 21.71 8.06 4.78
C VAL A 115 20.64 8.68 3.88
N ASP A 116 20.36 8.01 2.76
CA ASP A 116 19.22 8.34 1.94
C ASP A 116 17.98 7.64 2.50
N VAL A 117 16.92 8.41 2.70
CA VAL A 117 15.61 7.92 3.15
C VAL A 117 14.53 8.31 2.15
N TRP A 118 13.46 7.53 2.14
CA TRP A 118 12.23 7.91 1.47
C TRP A 118 11.29 8.52 2.50
N ARG A 119 10.93 9.78 2.29
CA ARG A 119 9.87 10.45 3.03
C ARG A 119 8.59 10.43 2.21
N VAL A 120 7.47 10.22 2.89
CA VAL A 120 6.18 10.09 2.23
C VAL A 120 5.10 10.83 2.99
N THR A 121 4.16 11.39 2.25
CA THR A 121 2.94 11.94 2.82
C THR A 121 1.84 10.90 2.69
N LEU A 122 1.34 10.41 3.82
CA LEU A 122 0.24 9.45 3.90
C LEU A 122 -1.07 10.19 4.16
N ARG A 123 -2.07 9.99 3.30
CA ARG A 123 -3.45 10.40 3.58
C ARG A 123 -4.15 9.30 4.35
N VAL A 124 -4.53 9.59 5.59
CA VAL A 124 -5.19 8.66 6.50
C VAL A 124 -6.56 8.25 5.96
N GLU A 125 -6.83 6.95 5.95
CA GLU A 125 -8.12 6.38 5.53
C GLU A 125 -8.82 5.68 6.69
N ALA A 126 -8.09 4.82 7.42
CA ALA A 126 -8.65 4.05 8.52
C ALA A 126 -7.53 3.67 9.50
N TRP A 127 -7.90 3.41 10.75
CA TRP A 127 -6.95 3.01 11.77
C TRP A 127 -7.62 2.22 12.89
N GLU A 128 -6.80 1.47 13.61
CA GLU A 128 -7.13 0.83 14.87
C GLU A 128 -6.02 1.16 15.86
N THR A 129 -6.39 1.66 17.04
CA THR A 129 -5.42 2.03 18.08
C THR A 129 -5.73 1.33 19.41
N PRO A 130 -4.72 1.01 20.21
CA PRO A 130 -4.93 0.49 21.56
C PRO A 130 -5.54 1.57 22.45
N TRP A 131 -6.46 1.15 23.33
CA TRP A 131 -7.03 2.03 24.36
C TRP A 131 -6.13 2.10 25.62
N THR A 132 -5.36 1.05 25.86
CA THR A 132 -4.43 0.89 26.99
C THR A 132 -3.03 0.59 26.49
N ARG A 133 -2.00 1.15 27.13
CA ARG A 133 -0.60 0.95 26.72
C ARG A 133 -0.15 -0.51 26.78
N ALA A 134 -0.76 -1.31 27.66
CA ALA A 134 -0.48 -2.75 27.77
C ALA A 134 -0.83 -3.53 26.49
N HIS A 135 -1.66 -2.98 25.61
CA HIS A 135 -2.04 -3.62 24.35
C HIS A 135 -1.19 -3.13 23.17
N GLY A 136 -0.56 -1.95 23.25
CA GLY A 136 0.35 -1.44 22.22
C GLY A 136 1.76 -2.02 22.34
N ALA A 137 2.51 -2.03 21.23
CA ALA A 137 3.91 -2.48 21.23
C ALA A 137 4.87 -1.29 21.35
N SER A 138 4.92 -0.46 20.31
CA SER A 138 5.74 0.75 20.22
C SER A 138 5.06 1.96 20.84
N GLY A 139 3.74 1.94 21.03
CA GLY A 139 3.01 3.10 21.57
C GLY A 139 2.92 4.28 20.61
N TRP A 140 3.20 4.05 19.32
CA TRP A 140 3.04 5.06 18.28
C TRP A 140 1.57 5.20 17.95
N LEU A 141 0.84 4.09 17.91
CA LEU A 141 -0.62 4.12 17.87
C LEU A 141 -1.16 4.10 19.29
N TYR A 142 -1.95 5.11 19.67
CA TYR A 142 -2.57 5.13 21.00
C TYR A 142 -3.79 6.05 21.05
N ARG A 143 -4.95 5.54 21.49
CA ARG A 143 -6.19 6.32 21.70
C ARG A 143 -6.53 7.30 20.56
N GLY A 144 -6.51 6.80 19.33
CA GLY A 144 -6.81 7.60 18.13
C GLY A 144 -5.70 8.58 17.73
N GLN A 145 -4.48 8.38 18.21
CA GLN A 145 -3.31 9.18 17.85
C GLN A 145 -2.30 8.31 17.09
N PHE A 146 -1.56 8.95 16.19
CA PHE A 146 -0.29 8.46 15.68
C PHE A 146 0.80 9.39 16.19
N LEU A 147 1.68 8.87 17.03
CA LEU A 147 2.59 9.65 17.86
C LEU A 147 1.79 10.71 18.64
N ASP A 148 2.12 11.98 18.48
CA ASP A 148 1.46 13.13 19.09
C ASP A 148 0.37 13.77 18.21
N GLN A 149 0.03 13.15 17.08
CA GLN A 149 -0.93 13.70 16.11
C GLN A 149 -2.27 12.95 16.10
N PRO A 150 -3.41 13.66 16.17
CA PRO A 150 -4.72 13.02 16.19
C PRO A 150 -5.07 12.47 14.81
N LEU A 151 -5.46 11.20 14.78
CA LEU A 151 -5.91 10.53 13.57
C LEU A 151 -7.32 10.97 13.21
N ARG A 152 -7.48 11.38 11.95
CA ARG A 152 -8.75 11.74 11.32
C ARG A 152 -8.69 11.28 9.88
N GLU A 153 -9.82 10.86 9.34
CA GLU A 153 -9.91 10.51 7.92
C GLU A 153 -9.53 11.73 7.07
N GLY A 154 -8.72 11.51 6.04
CA GLY A 154 -8.17 12.54 5.16
C GLY A 154 -6.99 13.34 5.73
N ALA A 155 -6.61 13.15 7.01
CA ALA A 155 -5.43 13.81 7.56
C ALA A 155 -4.16 13.41 6.79
N LEU A 156 -3.21 14.33 6.69
CA LEU A 156 -1.92 14.10 6.03
C LEU A 156 -0.83 13.93 7.08
N LEU A 157 -0.12 12.81 7.03
CA LEU A 157 0.98 12.50 7.93
C LEU A 157 2.27 12.39 7.14
N ASP A 158 3.32 13.07 7.59
CA ASP A 158 4.65 12.97 6.98
C ASP A 158 5.50 11.92 7.70
N LEU A 159 5.84 10.84 7.00
CA LEU A 159 6.39 9.61 7.58
C LEU A 159 7.64 9.16 6.83
N ASP A 160 8.43 8.32 7.47
CA ASP A 160 9.48 7.57 6.78
C ASP A 160 8.84 6.34 6.13
N ALA A 161 9.12 6.11 4.85
CA ALA A 161 8.58 4.97 4.13
C ALA A 161 9.03 3.64 4.73
N ALA A 162 10.19 3.60 5.41
CA ALA A 162 10.69 2.41 6.07
C ALA A 162 9.80 1.94 7.23
N TRP A 163 8.87 2.77 7.71
CA TRP A 163 7.90 2.40 8.74
C TRP A 163 6.63 1.76 8.16
N LEU A 164 6.48 1.77 6.84
CA LEU A 164 5.26 1.38 6.17
C LEU A 164 5.43 0.04 5.44
N GLU A 165 4.43 -0.80 5.56
CA GLU A 165 4.24 -2.01 4.78
C GLU A 165 3.33 -1.69 3.59
N ALA A 166 3.50 -2.44 2.50
CA ALA A 166 2.49 -2.45 1.44
C ALA A 166 1.21 -3.11 1.96
N CYS A 167 0.05 -2.58 1.57
CA CYS A 167 -1.21 -3.26 1.86
C CYS A 167 -1.28 -4.61 1.14
N GLU A 168 -1.93 -5.59 1.76
CA GLU A 168 -2.26 -6.84 1.09
C GLU A 168 -3.15 -6.56 -0.15
N PRO A 169 -2.88 -7.21 -1.29
CA PRO A 169 -3.77 -7.13 -2.44
C PRO A 169 -5.14 -7.70 -2.04
N ARG A 170 -6.21 -6.93 -2.30
CA ARG A 170 -7.59 -7.40 -2.11
C ARG A 170 -7.99 -8.38 -3.21
#